data_AF-A0A224XT73-F1
#
_entry.id   AF-A0A224XT73-F1
#
_cell.length_a   1.000
_cell.length_b   1.000
_cell.length_c   1.000
_cell.angle_alpha   90.00
_cell.angle_beta   90.00
_cell.angle_gamma   90.00
#
_symmetry.space_group_name_H-M   'P 1'
#
loop_
_entity.id
_entity.type
_entity.pdbx_description
1 polymer ?
#
loop_
_entity_poly.entity_id
_entity_poly.type
_entity_poly.pdbx_seq_one_letter_code
_entity_poly.pdbx_strand_id
1 'polypeptide(L)'
;LEKYFSPKQREQNQRIKRSRSSPELSPPDNKRISSEIEENKMNQEVGKLSLEELILNFRNLLDDMKVATKSDIQLLANEVSEMKNENKLLKQEVSKLQEVTEEQEKRIDYLENLTKKKNLIFKGIPVSCESEVRAVEELCTKVLKVENVKVESVKSFENRKKENLVLMASFTTESDVVNILKNANKLRGTNISIDRDLAQGTRKRRYKLLRLRKEILRINNNINVMVRNDVMYCQNVKLFWRKITGLTTVDGKSGLDFLNKLLGVDISEFLIGLEDKISVVQRNVGAAQQGSTSEDPLLLKK
;
A
#
# COMPACT_ATOMS: atom_id res chain seq x y z
N LEU A 1 -11.16 42.08 -5.20
CA LEU A 1 -12.20 41.04 -5.24
C LEU A 1 -12.94 40.94 -6.58
N GLU A 2 -12.63 41.78 -7.58
CA GLU A 2 -13.18 41.66 -8.95
C GLU A 2 -12.30 40.87 -9.94
N LYS A 3 -11.13 40.37 -9.53
CA LYS A 3 -10.28 39.52 -10.39
C LYS A 3 -10.71 38.04 -10.45
N TYR A 4 -11.83 37.70 -9.82
CA TYR A 4 -12.36 36.33 -9.72
C TYR A 4 -13.75 36.14 -10.33
N PHE A 5 -14.34 37.17 -10.95
CA PHE A 5 -15.68 37.08 -11.54
C PHE A 5 -15.70 37.70 -12.93
N SER A 6 -15.29 36.92 -13.93
CA SER A 6 -15.74 37.11 -15.32
C SER A 6 -15.82 35.76 -16.04
N PRO A 7 -16.92 35.46 -16.77
CA PRO A 7 -17.17 34.14 -17.32
C PRO A 7 -16.42 33.96 -18.66
N LYS A 8 -15.61 32.90 -18.77
CA LYS A 8 -15.03 32.49 -20.07
C LYS A 8 -15.88 31.41 -20.72
N GLN A 9 -16.23 31.68 -21.98
CA GLN A 9 -17.04 30.87 -22.88
C GLN A 9 -16.42 29.48 -23.11
N ARG A 10 -17.29 28.47 -23.26
CA ARG A 10 -16.93 27.10 -23.61
C ARG A 10 -16.52 27.05 -25.08
N GLU A 11 -15.25 26.77 -25.34
CA GLU A 11 -14.82 26.16 -26.60
C GLU A 11 -14.59 24.67 -26.37
N GLN A 12 -15.41 23.87 -27.07
CA GLN A 12 -15.17 22.46 -27.32
C GLN A 12 -14.04 22.33 -28.34
N ASN A 13 -13.14 21.35 -28.14
CA ASN A 13 -12.08 20.82 -29.03
C ASN A 13 -10.73 20.84 -28.30
N GLN A 14 -9.90 19.80 -28.20
CA GLN A 14 -9.83 18.47 -28.80
C GLN A 14 -9.12 17.55 -27.78
N ARG A 15 -9.57 16.30 -27.69
CA ARG A 15 -8.89 15.25 -26.92
C ARG A 15 -7.58 14.89 -27.62
N ILE A 16 -6.45 15.27 -27.05
CA ILE A 16 -5.13 14.74 -27.43
C ILE A 16 -5.06 13.29 -26.94
N LYS A 17 -5.34 12.34 -27.84
CA LYS A 17 -5.08 10.91 -27.66
C LYS A 17 -3.67 10.61 -28.14
N ARG A 18 -2.89 9.94 -27.28
CA ARG A 18 -1.54 9.44 -27.56
C ARG A 18 -1.57 8.47 -28.74
N SER A 19 -0.63 8.62 -29.67
CA SER A 19 -0.39 7.72 -30.79
C SER A 19 0.02 6.34 -30.28
N ARG A 20 -0.72 5.31 -30.68
CA ARG A 20 -0.36 3.90 -30.52
C ARG A 20 0.66 3.56 -31.60
N SER A 21 1.87 3.21 -31.20
CA SER A 21 2.85 2.53 -32.03
C SER A 21 2.53 1.04 -32.05
N SER A 22 1.88 0.58 -33.13
CA SER A 22 2.04 -0.75 -33.76
C SER A 22 1.05 -0.89 -34.93
N PRO A 23 1.44 -1.46 -36.09
CA PRO A 23 0.56 -1.59 -37.25
C PRO A 23 -0.31 -2.85 -37.14
N GLU A 24 -1.63 -2.67 -37.13
CA GLU A 24 -2.59 -3.73 -37.49
C GLU A 24 -2.69 -3.78 -39.02
N LEU A 25 -2.35 -4.92 -39.62
CA LEU A 25 -2.59 -5.21 -41.04
C LEU A 25 -3.88 -6.03 -41.13
N SER A 26 -4.98 -5.35 -41.49
CA SER A 26 -6.13 -5.98 -42.15
C SER A 26 -6.28 -5.38 -43.56
N PRO A 27 -6.73 -6.16 -44.55
CA PRO A 27 -6.52 -5.86 -45.96
C PRO A 27 -7.56 -4.86 -46.52
N PRO A 28 -7.18 -3.98 -47.47
CA PRO A 28 -8.14 -3.08 -48.09
C PRO A 28 -8.89 -3.73 -49.26
N ASP A 29 -10.18 -3.43 -49.31
CA ASP A 29 -11.13 -3.75 -50.37
C ASP A 29 -10.79 -3.13 -51.74
N ASN A 30 -10.93 -3.97 -52.77
CA ASN A 30 -11.54 -3.73 -54.09
C ASN A 30 -11.49 -2.32 -54.69
N LYS A 31 -10.60 -2.14 -55.68
CA LYS A 31 -10.87 -1.28 -56.85
C LYS A 31 -10.56 -2.03 -58.14
N ARG A 32 -11.61 -2.18 -58.95
CA ARG A 32 -11.61 -2.62 -60.34
C ARG A 32 -10.65 -1.76 -61.17
N ILE A 33 -9.72 -2.41 -61.88
CA ILE A 33 -9.09 -1.89 -63.09
C ILE A 33 -9.20 -3.00 -64.15
N SER A 34 -9.90 -2.65 -65.22
CA SER A 34 -10.08 -3.41 -66.46
C SER A 34 -8.87 -3.27 -67.39
N SER A 35 -8.74 -4.24 -68.31
CA SER A 35 -7.88 -4.29 -69.51
C SER A 35 -6.36 -4.32 -69.24
N GLU A 36 -5.55 -5.23 -69.78
CA GLU A 36 -5.55 -5.89 -71.08
C GLU A 36 -4.97 -7.31 -70.96
N ILE A 37 -5.48 -8.25 -71.77
CA ILE A 37 -4.95 -9.59 -71.91
C ILE A 37 -3.78 -9.48 -72.89
N GLU A 38 -2.55 -9.43 -72.37
CA GLU A 38 -1.35 -9.80 -73.14
C GLU A 38 -1.03 -11.26 -72.86
N GLU A 39 -1.31 -12.09 -73.86
CA GLU A 39 -0.88 -13.47 -73.96
C GLU A 39 0.66 -13.54 -73.98
N ASN A 40 1.27 -13.68 -72.80
CA ASN A 40 2.67 -14.12 -72.71
C ASN A 40 2.74 -15.57 -72.23
N LYS A 41 3.09 -16.41 -73.20
CA LYS A 41 3.43 -17.83 -73.09
C LYS A 41 4.37 -18.11 -71.91
N MET A 42 3.85 -18.77 -70.88
CA MET A 42 4.66 -19.63 -70.01
C MET A 42 3.93 -20.97 -69.86
N ASN A 43 4.27 -21.90 -70.75
CA ASN A 43 4.13 -23.33 -70.46
C ASN A 43 5.09 -23.64 -69.30
N GLN A 44 4.63 -23.55 -68.06
CA GLN A 44 5.32 -24.16 -66.93
C GLN A 44 4.75 -25.56 -66.74
N GLU A 45 5.54 -26.55 -67.15
CA GLU A 45 5.34 -27.97 -66.80
C GLU A 45 5.37 -28.10 -65.26
N VAL A 46 4.21 -28.01 -64.62
CA VAL A 46 4.05 -28.38 -63.21
C VAL A 46 4.13 -29.91 -63.15
N GLY A 47 5.33 -30.45 -62.96
CA GLY A 47 5.50 -31.90 -62.86
C GLY A 47 6.89 -32.49 -63.06
N LYS A 48 7.93 -31.69 -63.35
CA LYS A 48 9.31 -32.19 -63.55
C LYS A 48 10.37 -31.49 -62.69
N LEU A 49 10.01 -30.98 -61.51
CA LEU A 49 11.05 -30.58 -60.57
C LEU A 49 11.68 -31.84 -60.00
N SER A 50 12.99 -31.99 -60.22
CA SER A 50 13.79 -32.97 -59.48
C SER A 50 13.57 -32.73 -57.97
N LEU A 51 13.57 -33.79 -57.16
CA LEU A 51 13.48 -33.68 -55.71
C LEU A 51 14.52 -32.69 -55.15
N GLU A 52 15.68 -32.60 -55.80
CA GLU A 52 16.77 -31.70 -55.45
C GLU A 52 16.43 -30.23 -55.74
N GLU A 53 15.78 -29.93 -56.88
CA GLU A 53 15.34 -28.58 -57.24
C GLU A 53 14.19 -28.10 -56.36
N LEU A 54 13.28 -29.01 -55.97
CA LEU A 54 12.22 -28.71 -55.03
C LEU A 54 12.80 -28.36 -53.65
N ILE A 55 13.76 -29.15 -53.15
CA ILE A 55 14.44 -28.87 -51.87
C ILE A 55 15.20 -27.53 -51.92
N LEU A 56 15.83 -27.20 -53.05
CA LEU A 56 16.54 -25.94 -53.23
C LEU A 56 15.58 -24.75 -53.19
N ASN A 57 14.43 -24.84 -53.87
CA ASN A 57 13.40 -23.82 -53.85
C ASN A 57 12.79 -23.63 -52.45
N PHE A 58 12.60 -24.73 -51.69
CA PHE A 58 12.16 -24.64 -50.29
C PHE A 58 13.20 -23.98 -49.38
N ARG A 59 14.50 -24.22 -49.59
CA ARG A 59 15.57 -23.55 -48.84
C ARG A 59 15.60 -22.05 -49.13
N ASN A 60 15.57 -21.67 -50.42
CA ASN A 60 15.54 -20.27 -50.82
C ASN A 60 14.30 -19.54 -50.27
N LEU A 61 13.14 -20.20 -50.26
CA LEU A 61 11.91 -19.63 -49.69
C LEU A 61 11.98 -19.52 -48.17
N LEU A 62 12.62 -20.46 -47.47
CA LEU A 62 12.87 -20.35 -46.02
C LEU A 62 13.83 -19.21 -45.66
N ASP A 63 14.85 -18.98 -46.49
CA ASP A 63 15.79 -17.87 -46.33
C ASP A 63 15.13 -16.51 -46.63
N ASP A 64 14.28 -16.43 -47.67
CA ASP A 64 13.50 -15.24 -48.00
C ASP A 64 12.43 -14.91 -46.95
N MET A 65 11.86 -15.93 -46.29
CA MET A 65 10.87 -15.76 -45.22
C MET A 65 11.48 -15.32 -43.88
N LYS A 66 12.82 -15.16 -43.78
CA LYS A 66 13.54 -14.74 -42.56
C LYS A 66 13.04 -15.47 -41.31
N VAL A 67 12.85 -16.79 -41.43
CA VAL A 67 12.32 -17.60 -40.34
C VAL A 67 13.37 -17.68 -39.23
N ALA A 68 12.94 -17.52 -37.98
CA ALA A 68 13.83 -17.56 -36.83
C ALA A 68 14.67 -18.85 -36.86
N THR A 69 15.99 -18.68 -36.86
CA THR A 69 16.91 -19.81 -36.87
C THR A 69 16.96 -20.46 -35.49
N LYS A 70 17.39 -21.72 -35.42
CA LYS A 70 17.58 -22.44 -34.15
C LYS A 70 18.52 -21.68 -33.20
N SER A 71 19.51 -20.97 -33.75
CA SER A 71 20.39 -20.07 -33.00
C SER A 71 19.64 -18.88 -32.39
N ASP A 72 18.72 -18.25 -33.13
CA ASP A 72 17.94 -17.11 -32.61
C ASP A 72 17.04 -17.55 -31.45
N ILE A 73 16.44 -18.75 -31.55
CA ILE A 73 15.63 -19.33 -30.49
C ILE A 73 16.48 -19.64 -29.25
N GLN A 74 17.71 -20.13 -29.43
CA GLN A 74 18.64 -20.38 -28.32
C GLN A 74 19.11 -19.07 -27.66
N LEU A 75 19.40 -18.03 -28.44
CA LEU A 75 19.76 -16.71 -27.91
C LEU A 75 18.61 -16.11 -27.09
N LEU A 76 17.38 -16.15 -27.61
CA LEU A 76 16.20 -15.69 -26.89
C LEU A 76 15.95 -16.51 -25.61
N ALA A 77 16.15 -17.84 -25.65
CA ALA A 77 16.02 -18.68 -24.47
C ALA A 77 17.04 -18.32 -23.38
N ASN A 78 18.29 -18.02 -23.79
CA ASN A 78 19.33 -17.57 -22.87
C ASN A 78 18.99 -16.20 -22.27
N GLU A 79 18.60 -15.23 -23.09
CA GLU A 79 18.21 -13.88 -22.62
C GLU A 79 17.00 -13.95 -21.67
N VAL A 80 16.00 -14.78 -21.98
CA VAL A 80 14.86 -15.02 -21.08
C VAL A 80 15.29 -15.66 -19.76
N SER A 81 16.28 -16.57 -19.78
CA SER A 81 16.84 -17.18 -18.57
C SER A 81 17.59 -16.15 -17.72
N GLU A 82 18.43 -15.32 -18.35
CA GLU A 82 19.14 -14.22 -17.71
C GLU A 82 18.18 -13.21 -17.09
N MET A 83 17.18 -12.75 -17.86
CA MET A 83 16.14 -11.85 -17.35
C MET A 83 15.36 -12.45 -16.18
N LYS A 84 15.06 -13.76 -16.20
CA LYS A 84 14.40 -14.44 -15.06
C LYS A 84 15.28 -14.45 -13.82
N ASN A 85 16.58 -14.69 -13.98
CA ASN A 85 17.54 -14.69 -12.89
C ASN A 85 17.70 -13.28 -12.30
N GLU A 86 17.85 -12.26 -13.14
CA GLU A 86 17.89 -10.86 -12.70
C GLU A 86 16.61 -10.47 -11.97
N ASN A 87 15.43 -10.83 -12.50
CA ASN A 87 14.15 -10.55 -11.83
C ASN A 87 14.07 -11.20 -10.44
N LYS A 88 14.59 -12.43 -10.29
CA LYS A 88 14.69 -13.11 -9.00
C LYS A 88 15.62 -12.38 -8.03
N LEU A 89 16.80 -11.97 -8.49
CA LEU A 89 17.77 -11.22 -7.67
C LEU A 89 17.21 -9.86 -7.24
N LEU A 90 16.61 -9.12 -8.18
CA LEU A 90 15.97 -7.83 -7.90
C LEU A 90 14.84 -7.98 -6.88
N LYS A 91 14.00 -9.03 -6.99
CA LYS A 91 12.95 -9.30 -5.99
C LYS A 91 13.53 -9.59 -4.60
N GLN A 92 14.62 -10.35 -4.51
CA GLN A 92 15.29 -10.60 -3.24
C GLN A 92 15.86 -9.32 -2.63
N GLU A 93 16.49 -8.47 -3.44
CA GLU A 93 17.03 -7.20 -2.98
C GLU A 93 15.93 -6.24 -2.53
N VAL A 94 14.83 -6.15 -3.29
CA VAL A 94 13.65 -5.38 -2.88
C VAL A 94 13.10 -5.86 -1.54
N SER A 95 13.01 -7.18 -1.32
CA SER A 95 12.56 -7.73 -0.03
C SER A 95 13.48 -7.32 1.12
N LYS A 96 14.80 -7.43 0.93
CA LYS A 96 15.79 -7.02 1.95
C LYS A 96 15.71 -5.52 2.24
N LEU A 97 15.66 -4.68 1.22
CA LEU A 97 15.55 -3.23 1.37
C LEU A 97 14.27 -2.83 2.10
N GLN A 98 13.17 -3.54 1.85
CA GLN A 98 11.91 -3.33 2.56
C GLN A 98 12.01 -3.68 4.04
N GLU A 99 12.64 -4.79 4.39
CA GLU A 99 12.88 -5.18 5.79
C GLU A 99 13.73 -4.15 6.53
N VAL A 100 14.83 -3.71 5.92
CA VAL A 100 15.72 -2.67 6.47
C VAL A 100 14.97 -1.35 6.66
N THR A 101 14.17 -0.95 5.67
CA THR A 101 13.36 0.28 5.75
C THR A 101 12.34 0.18 6.88
N GLU A 102 11.66 -0.95 7.05
CA GLU A 102 10.69 -1.15 8.13
C GLU A 102 11.37 -1.09 9.51
N GLU A 103 12.56 -1.67 9.65
CA GLU A 103 13.35 -1.62 10.88
C GLU A 103 13.80 -0.19 11.21
N GLN A 104 14.28 0.55 10.21
CA GLN A 104 14.66 1.95 10.36
C GLN A 104 13.46 2.83 10.75
N GLU A 105 12.31 2.67 10.08
CA GLU A 105 11.07 3.37 10.43
C GLU A 105 10.67 3.10 11.90
N LYS A 106 10.77 1.84 12.36
CA LYS A 106 10.51 1.49 13.77
C LYS A 106 11.47 2.16 14.74
N ARG A 107 12.76 2.21 14.39
CA ARG A 107 13.78 2.86 15.22
C ARG A 107 13.52 4.37 15.32
N ILE A 108 13.18 5.02 14.21
CA ILE A 108 12.83 6.45 14.18
C ILE A 108 11.58 6.70 15.03
N ASP A 109 10.51 5.93 14.83
CA ASP A 109 9.29 6.02 15.64
C ASP A 109 9.57 5.85 17.13
N TYR A 110 10.43 4.90 17.51
CA TYR A 110 10.82 4.67 18.90
C TYR A 110 11.53 5.89 19.50
N LEU A 111 12.50 6.46 18.79
CA LEU A 111 13.24 7.64 19.23
C LEU A 111 12.33 8.89 19.32
N GLU A 112 11.45 9.10 18.34
CA GLU A 112 10.46 10.17 18.40
C GLU A 112 9.49 10.02 19.57
N ASN A 113 9.01 8.81 19.83
CA ASN A 113 8.14 8.58 20.98
C ASN A 113 8.88 8.83 22.29
N LEU A 114 10.19 8.51 22.36
CA LEU A 114 11.03 8.79 23.53
C LEU A 114 11.12 10.29 23.82
N THR A 115 11.31 11.12 22.80
CA THR A 115 11.34 12.58 22.96
C THR A 115 9.96 13.17 23.27
N LYS A 116 8.88 12.52 22.79
CA LYS A 116 7.49 12.94 23.02
C LYS A 116 6.84 12.36 24.28
N LYS A 117 7.53 11.52 25.08
CA LYS A 117 6.94 10.86 26.27
C LYS A 117 6.31 11.82 27.27
N LYS A 118 6.87 13.04 27.36
CA LYS A 118 6.43 14.08 28.28
C LYS A 118 5.39 15.02 27.68
N ASN A 119 4.86 14.72 26.50
CA ASN A 119 3.95 15.59 25.77
C ASN A 119 2.53 15.02 25.79
N LEU A 120 1.55 15.89 26.01
CA LEU A 120 0.13 15.60 25.86
C LEU A 120 -0.53 16.61 24.92
N ILE A 121 -1.50 16.12 24.17
CA ILE A 121 -2.35 16.90 23.29
C ILE A 121 -3.71 17.05 23.96
N PHE A 122 -4.08 18.28 24.27
CA PHE A 122 -5.37 18.67 24.79
C PHE A 122 -6.21 19.26 23.65
N LYS A 123 -7.46 18.85 23.56
CA LYS A 123 -8.42 19.38 22.57
C LYS A 123 -9.65 19.90 23.29
N GLY A 124 -10.21 20.99 22.79
CA GLY A 124 -11.47 21.57 23.31
C GLY A 124 -11.30 22.34 24.61
N ILE A 125 -10.08 22.83 24.91
CA ILE A 125 -9.86 23.71 26.06
C ILE A 125 -10.36 25.12 25.68
N PRO A 126 -11.33 25.69 26.42
CA PRO A 126 -11.70 27.09 26.26
C PRO A 126 -10.60 27.96 26.86
N VAL A 127 -9.78 28.59 26.01
CA VAL A 127 -8.72 29.48 26.49
C VAL A 127 -9.32 30.87 26.72
N SER A 128 -9.61 31.18 27.98
CA SER A 128 -9.81 32.56 28.41
C SER A 128 -8.44 33.27 28.42
N CYS A 129 -8.40 34.52 27.97
CA CYS A 129 -7.23 35.23 27.41
C CYS A 129 -5.97 35.40 28.29
N GLU A 130 -5.84 34.81 29.48
CA GLU A 130 -4.71 35.11 30.38
C GLU A 130 -3.44 34.27 30.14
N SER A 131 -3.53 32.96 29.90
CA SER A 131 -2.38 32.10 29.52
C SER A 131 -2.80 30.66 29.23
N GLU A 132 -2.33 30.10 28.11
CA GLU A 132 -2.54 28.68 27.74
C GLU A 132 -1.93 27.72 28.79
N VAL A 133 -0.81 28.10 29.41
CA VAL A 133 -0.12 27.30 30.44
C VAL A 133 -1.00 27.17 31.68
N ARG A 134 -1.51 28.30 32.18
CA ARG A 134 -2.39 28.33 33.36
C ARG A 134 -3.67 27.54 33.11
N ALA A 135 -4.25 27.64 31.91
CA ALA A 135 -5.44 26.86 31.57
C ALA A 135 -5.20 25.34 31.67
N VAL A 136 -4.04 24.85 31.20
CA VAL A 136 -3.68 23.43 31.31
C VAL A 136 -3.41 23.03 32.76
N GLU A 137 -2.69 23.85 33.53
CA GLU A 137 -2.41 23.59 34.95
C GLU A 137 -3.69 23.57 35.80
N GLU A 138 -4.60 24.52 35.57
CA GLU A 138 -5.90 24.56 36.22
C GLU A 138 -6.76 23.36 35.85
N LEU A 139 -6.80 22.96 34.58
CA LEU A 139 -7.51 21.76 34.15
C LEU A 139 -6.97 20.52 34.88
N CYS A 140 -5.64 20.37 34.97
CA CYS A 140 -5.02 19.24 35.63
C CYS A 140 -5.31 19.23 37.14
N THR A 141 -5.27 20.38 37.79
CA THR A 141 -5.43 20.49 39.25
C THR A 141 -6.91 20.42 39.65
N LYS A 142 -7.78 21.25 39.04
CA LYS A 142 -9.19 21.38 39.42
C LYS A 142 -10.04 20.22 38.91
N VAL A 143 -9.86 19.80 37.65
CA VAL A 143 -10.73 18.79 37.01
C VAL A 143 -10.15 17.39 37.18
N LEU A 144 -8.88 17.19 36.87
CA LEU A 144 -8.26 15.87 36.95
C LEU A 144 -7.84 15.48 38.38
N LYS A 145 -7.76 16.46 39.30
CA LYS A 145 -7.29 16.29 40.70
C LYS A 145 -5.89 15.68 40.76
N VAL A 146 -4.99 16.16 39.91
CA VAL A 146 -3.57 15.79 39.94
C VAL A 146 -2.80 16.94 40.57
N GLU A 147 -2.15 16.68 41.68
CA GLU A 147 -1.39 17.68 42.44
C GLU A 147 0.02 17.89 41.85
N ASN A 148 0.58 19.08 42.07
CA ASN A 148 1.97 19.43 41.74
C ASN A 148 2.37 19.27 40.26
N VAL A 149 1.41 19.38 39.34
CA VAL A 149 1.67 19.31 37.90
C VAL A 149 2.44 20.55 37.45
N LYS A 150 3.62 20.35 36.86
CA LYS A 150 4.44 21.43 36.28
C LYS A 150 4.47 21.32 34.77
N VAL A 151 3.97 22.36 34.10
CA VAL A 151 3.99 22.46 32.64
C VAL A 151 5.22 23.26 32.22
N GLU A 152 6.05 22.68 31.35
CA GLU A 152 7.28 23.28 30.85
C GLU A 152 6.99 24.26 29.70
N SER A 153 6.17 23.84 28.74
CA SER A 153 5.76 24.70 27.63
C SER A 153 4.43 24.24 27.04
N VAL A 154 3.70 25.18 26.44
CA VAL A 154 2.47 24.91 25.69
C VAL A 154 2.59 25.51 24.30
N LYS A 155 2.21 24.74 23.29
CA LYS A 155 2.15 25.17 21.89
C LYS A 155 0.74 24.93 21.34
N SER A 156 0.14 25.95 20.75
CA SER A 156 -1.13 25.82 20.03
C SER A 156 -0.91 25.40 18.57
N PHE A 157 -1.70 24.44 18.07
CA PHE A 157 -1.66 23.99 16.67
C PHE A 157 -2.67 24.70 15.77
N GLU A 158 -3.67 25.39 16.31
CA GLU A 158 -4.73 26.04 15.51
C GLU A 158 -4.67 27.58 15.60
N ASN A 159 -5.15 28.23 14.53
CA ASN A 159 -5.38 29.68 14.53
C ASN A 159 -6.34 30.04 15.68
N ARG A 160 -5.92 30.99 16.54
CA ARG A 160 -6.58 31.46 17.78
C ARG A 160 -8.05 31.91 17.67
N LYS A 161 -8.67 31.81 16.49
CA LYS A 161 -10.03 32.27 16.18
C LYS A 161 -11.11 31.18 16.35
N LYS A 162 -10.74 29.93 16.70
CA LYS A 162 -11.70 28.84 16.88
C LYS A 162 -11.90 28.53 18.37
N GLU A 163 -13.14 28.25 18.73
CA GLU A 163 -13.58 27.85 20.08
C GLU A 163 -12.97 26.51 20.56
N ASN A 164 -12.41 25.71 19.64
CA ASN A 164 -11.85 24.40 19.92
C ASN A 164 -10.34 24.36 19.69
N LEU A 165 -9.58 24.98 20.60
CA LEU A 165 -8.14 25.02 20.51
C LEU A 165 -7.53 23.63 20.75
N VAL A 166 -6.52 23.28 19.96
CA VAL A 166 -5.68 22.09 20.18
C VAL A 166 -4.33 22.54 20.72
N LEU A 167 -4.07 22.19 21.97
CA LEU A 167 -2.86 22.53 22.71
C LEU A 167 -1.96 21.32 22.86
N MET A 168 -0.67 21.48 22.62
CA MET A 168 0.36 20.53 23.02
C MET A 168 1.07 21.07 24.24
N ALA A 169 0.95 20.38 25.37
CA ALA A 169 1.68 20.71 26.58
C ALA A 169 2.81 19.71 26.80
N SER A 170 4.01 20.23 27.07
CA SER A 170 5.17 19.47 27.53
C SER A 170 5.28 19.59 29.05
N PHE A 171 5.45 18.46 29.72
CA PHE A 171 5.52 18.37 31.18
C PHE A 171 6.97 18.11 31.62
N THR A 172 7.31 18.51 32.84
CA THR A 172 8.65 18.27 33.38
C THR A 172 8.94 16.77 33.58
N THR A 173 7.93 16.01 34.04
CA THR A 173 8.08 14.57 34.37
C THR A 173 7.13 13.68 33.59
N GLU A 174 7.57 12.44 33.28
CA GLU A 174 6.72 11.43 32.65
C GLU A 174 5.64 10.90 33.62
N SER A 175 5.91 10.93 34.93
CA SER A 175 4.94 10.54 35.96
C SER A 175 3.69 11.40 35.93
N ASP A 176 3.83 12.72 35.71
CA ASP A 176 2.69 13.63 35.60
C ASP A 176 1.82 13.25 34.41
N VAL A 177 2.43 13.00 33.25
CA VAL A 177 1.74 12.55 32.04
C VAL A 177 0.95 11.27 32.28
N VAL A 178 1.58 10.28 32.95
CA VAL A 178 0.91 9.01 33.29
C VAL A 178 -0.27 9.24 34.24
N ASN A 179 -0.10 10.10 35.26
CA ASN A 179 -1.14 10.40 36.24
C ASN A 179 -2.31 11.18 35.63
N ILE A 180 -2.03 12.14 34.76
CA ILE A 180 -3.03 12.89 33.98
C ILE A 180 -3.86 11.92 33.13
N LEU A 181 -3.21 11.05 32.37
CA LEU A 181 -3.91 10.09 31.51
C LEU A 181 -4.73 9.05 32.29
N LYS A 182 -4.27 8.62 33.46
CA LYS A 182 -5.04 7.74 34.36
C LYS A 182 -6.35 8.39 34.81
N ASN A 183 -6.35 9.71 35.00
CA ASN A 183 -7.51 10.48 35.44
C ASN A 183 -8.35 11.06 34.28
N ALA A 184 -7.96 10.85 33.02
CA ALA A 184 -8.64 11.40 31.86
C ALA A 184 -10.10 10.93 31.71
N ASN A 185 -10.48 9.81 32.35
CA ASN A 185 -11.87 9.35 32.41
C ASN A 185 -12.82 10.35 33.09
N LYS A 186 -12.32 11.21 33.98
CA LYS A 186 -13.09 12.29 34.62
C LYS A 186 -13.60 13.35 33.64
N LEU A 187 -13.01 13.42 32.44
CA LEU A 187 -13.43 14.32 31.37
C LEU A 187 -14.58 13.76 30.53
N ARG A 188 -15.05 12.54 30.81
CA ARG A 188 -16.18 11.95 30.09
C ARG A 188 -17.42 12.82 30.26
N GLY A 189 -18.06 13.18 29.14
CA GLY A 189 -19.21 14.08 29.12
C GLY A 189 -18.86 15.54 28.93
N THR A 190 -17.57 15.89 28.93
CA THR A 190 -17.08 17.21 28.51
C THR A 190 -16.69 17.21 27.03
N ASN A 191 -16.55 18.39 26.44
CA ASN A 191 -15.97 18.56 25.10
C ASN A 191 -14.43 18.53 25.09
N ILE A 192 -13.80 18.15 26.21
CA ILE A 192 -12.35 18.11 26.37
C ILE A 192 -11.84 16.69 26.19
N SER A 193 -10.79 16.53 25.38
CA SER A 193 -10.10 15.25 25.22
C SER A 193 -8.60 15.40 25.39
N ILE A 194 -7.97 14.42 26.02
CA ILE A 194 -6.52 14.36 26.24
C ILE A 194 -5.97 13.11 25.56
N ASP A 195 -5.01 13.32 24.66
CA ASP A 195 -4.29 12.26 23.93
C ASP A 195 -2.78 12.38 24.19
N ARG A 196 -2.05 11.27 24.06
CA ARG A 196 -0.58 11.32 24.02
C ARG A 196 -0.11 11.90 22.69
N ASP A 197 0.96 12.68 22.73
CA ASP A 197 1.71 12.96 21.52
C ASP A 197 2.54 11.72 21.12
N LEU A 198 2.30 11.21 19.92
CA LEU A 198 2.93 10.00 19.39
C LEU A 198 3.54 10.27 18.01
N ALA A 199 4.56 9.51 17.65
CA ALA A 199 5.13 9.49 16.30
C ALA A 199 4.06 9.15 15.24
N GLN A 200 4.24 9.63 14.01
CA GLN A 200 3.22 9.48 12.97
C GLN A 200 2.96 8.00 12.63
N GLY A 201 4.00 7.17 12.56
CA GLY A 201 3.86 5.73 12.32
C GLY A 201 3.07 5.05 13.44
N THR A 202 3.40 5.36 14.68
CA THR A 202 2.67 4.88 15.88
C THR A 202 1.20 5.31 15.86
N ARG A 203 0.88 6.56 15.50
CA ARG A 203 -0.51 7.04 15.37
C ARG A 203 -1.29 6.24 14.33
N LYS A 204 -0.69 6.01 13.14
CA LYS A 204 -1.32 5.23 12.06
C LYS A 204 -1.59 3.79 12.50
N ARG A 205 -0.60 3.10 13.08
CA ARG A 205 -0.76 1.74 13.60
C ARG A 205 -1.84 1.68 14.68
N ARG A 206 -1.79 2.58 15.67
CA ARG A 206 -2.78 2.68 16.73
C ARG A 206 -4.19 2.92 16.20
N TYR A 207 -4.36 3.77 15.20
CA TYR A 207 -5.66 4.00 14.56
C TYR A 207 -6.23 2.71 13.95
N LYS A 208 -5.43 1.96 13.20
CA LYS A 208 -5.83 0.67 12.61
C LYS A 208 -6.23 -0.34 13.69
N LEU A 209 -5.42 -0.47 14.74
CA LEU A 209 -5.70 -1.36 15.88
C LEU A 209 -6.96 -0.95 16.65
N LEU A 210 -7.22 0.36 16.81
CA LEU A 210 -8.44 0.84 17.46
C LEU A 210 -9.69 0.56 16.62
N ARG A 211 -9.61 0.67 15.28
CA ARG A 211 -10.71 0.26 14.39
C ARG A 211 -10.95 -1.23 14.46
N LEU A 212 -9.89 -2.03 14.42
CA LEU A 212 -9.97 -3.47 14.57
C LEU A 212 -10.56 -3.90 15.91
N ARG A 213 -10.16 -3.26 17.02
CA ARG A 213 -10.77 -3.49 18.33
C ARG A 213 -12.28 -3.22 18.32
N LYS A 214 -12.73 -2.13 17.70
CA LYS A 214 -14.17 -1.82 17.60
C LYS A 214 -14.91 -2.91 16.84
N GLU A 215 -14.31 -3.41 15.78
CA GLU A 215 -14.88 -4.49 14.97
C GLU A 215 -14.96 -5.81 15.75
N ILE A 216 -13.89 -6.19 16.44
CA ILE A 216 -13.88 -7.39 17.31
C ILE A 216 -14.98 -7.31 18.37
N LEU A 217 -15.12 -6.17 19.05
CA LEU A 217 -16.15 -5.99 20.08
C LEU A 217 -17.57 -5.92 19.51
N ARG A 218 -17.73 -5.54 18.23
CA ARG A 218 -19.01 -5.57 17.52
C ARG A 218 -19.45 -7.02 17.27
N ILE A 219 -18.53 -7.89 16.88
CA ILE A 219 -18.79 -9.31 16.61
C ILE A 219 -18.97 -10.08 17.92
N ASN A 220 -18.08 -9.87 18.89
CA ASN A 220 -18.13 -10.55 20.18
C ASN A 220 -17.64 -9.63 21.31
N ASN A 221 -18.60 -9.15 22.11
CA ASN A 221 -18.33 -8.24 23.22
C ASN A 221 -17.73 -8.94 24.46
N ASN A 222 -17.71 -10.28 24.49
CA ASN A 222 -17.14 -11.05 25.62
C ASN A 222 -15.61 -11.21 25.52
N ILE A 223 -14.99 -10.76 24.42
CA ILE A 223 -13.55 -10.89 24.22
C ILE A 223 -12.83 -9.71 24.89
N ASN A 224 -11.86 -10.03 25.74
CA ASN A 224 -10.97 -9.03 26.32
C ASN A 224 -9.98 -8.52 25.26
N VAL A 225 -10.25 -7.30 24.76
CA VAL A 225 -9.40 -6.60 23.79
C VAL A 225 -9.02 -5.20 24.29
N MET A 226 -7.72 -4.92 24.32
CA MET A 226 -7.16 -3.65 24.76
C MET A 226 -6.07 -3.18 23.78
N VAL A 227 -6.03 -1.88 23.48
CA VAL A 227 -4.95 -1.27 22.68
C VAL A 227 -4.12 -0.34 23.55
N ARG A 228 -2.84 -0.66 23.77
CA ARG A 228 -1.88 0.20 24.46
C ARG A 228 -0.78 0.61 23.49
N ASN A 229 -0.55 1.91 23.36
CA ASN A 229 0.32 2.49 22.34
C ASN A 229 -0.04 1.97 20.93
N ASP A 230 0.89 1.29 20.26
CA ASP A 230 0.72 0.63 18.96
C ASP A 230 0.68 -0.91 19.05
N VAL A 231 0.29 -1.45 20.21
CA VAL A 231 0.11 -2.89 20.45
C VAL A 231 -1.32 -3.19 20.88
N MET A 232 -1.93 -4.19 20.25
CA MET A 232 -3.22 -4.72 20.65
C MET A 232 -3.04 -6.01 21.43
N TYR A 233 -3.72 -6.10 22.57
CA TYR A 233 -3.77 -7.27 23.43
C TYR A 233 -5.16 -7.88 23.24
N CYS A 234 -5.20 -9.12 22.75
CA CYS A 234 -6.44 -9.87 22.53
C CYS A 234 -6.28 -11.21 23.24
N GLN A 235 -7.06 -11.45 24.31
CA GLN A 235 -6.94 -12.65 25.15
C GLN A 235 -5.49 -12.97 25.56
N ASN A 236 -4.75 -11.96 26.02
CA ASN A 236 -3.35 -12.06 26.44
C ASN A 236 -2.33 -12.27 25.30
N VAL A 237 -2.77 -12.36 24.04
CA VAL A 237 -1.90 -12.39 22.86
C VAL A 237 -1.63 -10.97 22.37
N LYS A 238 -0.36 -10.67 22.10
CA LYS A 238 0.07 -9.38 21.54
C LYS A 238 0.03 -9.43 20.01
N LEU A 239 -0.64 -8.45 19.44
CA LEU A 239 -0.81 -8.25 18.01
C LEU A 239 -0.22 -6.89 17.62
N PHE A 240 0.52 -6.88 16.52
CA PHE A 240 1.20 -5.73 15.95
C PHE A 240 0.71 -5.49 14.53
N TRP A 241 0.68 -4.23 14.12
CA TRP A 241 0.43 -3.86 12.74
C TRP A 241 1.74 -3.55 12.02
N ARG A 242 2.13 -4.39 11.07
CA ARG A 242 3.27 -4.18 10.17
C ARG A 242 2.80 -3.66 8.82
N LYS A 243 3.68 -2.93 8.14
CA LYS A 243 3.35 -2.24 6.86
C LYS A 243 3.19 -3.23 5.70
N ILE A 244 4.04 -4.26 5.68
CA ILE A 244 4.13 -5.24 4.59
C ILE A 244 3.22 -6.43 4.88
N THR A 245 3.42 -7.09 6.02
CA THR A 245 2.70 -8.32 6.37
C THR A 245 1.32 -8.06 6.95
N GLY A 246 1.03 -6.83 7.39
CA GLY A 246 -0.25 -6.49 8.02
C GLY A 246 -0.26 -6.89 9.50
N LEU A 247 -1.37 -7.47 9.96
CA LEU A 247 -1.53 -7.85 11.36
C LEU A 247 -0.74 -9.14 11.68
N THR A 248 0.18 -9.07 12.64
CA THR A 248 1.03 -10.22 13.03
C THR A 248 1.10 -10.41 14.54
N THR A 249 1.32 -11.63 15.00
CA THR A 249 1.64 -11.95 16.40
C THR A 249 3.13 -11.69 16.71
N VAL A 250 3.52 -11.83 17.99
CA VAL A 250 4.95 -11.79 18.41
C VAL A 250 5.76 -12.84 17.67
N ASP A 251 5.20 -14.04 17.49
CA ASP A 251 5.87 -15.19 16.88
C ASP A 251 5.94 -15.10 15.34
N GLY A 252 5.54 -13.97 14.75
CA GLY A 252 5.53 -13.76 13.30
C GLY A 252 4.39 -14.48 12.56
N LYS A 253 3.46 -15.11 13.27
CA LYS A 253 2.28 -15.75 12.66
C LYS A 253 1.26 -14.72 12.19
N SER A 254 0.44 -15.10 11.21
CA SER A 254 -0.68 -14.31 10.71
C SER A 254 -1.65 -13.99 11.85
N GLY A 255 -1.82 -12.69 12.13
CA GLY A 255 -2.78 -12.22 13.12
C GLY A 255 -4.22 -12.37 12.64
N LEU A 256 -4.45 -12.43 11.33
CA LEU A 256 -5.76 -12.72 10.73
C LEU A 256 -6.21 -14.13 11.10
N ASP A 257 -5.35 -15.13 10.93
CA ASP A 257 -5.69 -16.53 11.23
C ASP A 257 -6.03 -16.71 12.71
N PHE A 258 -5.28 -16.03 13.58
CA PHE A 258 -5.56 -15.98 15.01
C PHE A 258 -6.95 -15.39 15.30
N LEU A 259 -7.29 -14.26 14.68
CA LEU A 259 -8.58 -13.62 14.88
C LEU A 259 -9.74 -14.40 14.28
N ASN A 260 -9.59 -14.98 13.10
CA ASN A 260 -10.61 -15.83 12.47
C ASN A 260 -10.89 -17.05 13.34
N LYS A 261 -9.84 -17.71 13.86
CA LYS A 261 -10.00 -18.83 14.80
C LYS A 261 -10.69 -18.41 16.10
N LEU A 262 -10.40 -17.20 16.58
CA LEU A 262 -10.95 -16.68 17.83
C LEU A 262 -12.42 -16.24 17.70
N LEU A 263 -12.77 -15.61 16.58
CA LEU A 263 -14.09 -15.05 16.34
C LEU A 263 -15.05 -16.04 15.69
N GLY A 264 -14.53 -17.08 15.02
CA GLY A 264 -15.32 -18.00 14.20
C GLY A 264 -15.93 -17.34 12.96
N VAL A 265 -15.49 -16.13 12.62
CA VAL A 265 -15.98 -15.32 11.49
C VAL A 265 -14.77 -14.84 10.70
N ASP A 266 -14.89 -14.81 9.38
CA ASP A 266 -13.86 -14.24 8.53
C ASP A 266 -13.90 -12.71 8.57
N ILE A 267 -12.80 -12.10 9.01
CA ILE A 267 -12.61 -10.64 9.05
C ILE A 267 -11.64 -10.14 7.97
N SER A 268 -11.30 -10.97 6.99
CA SER A 268 -10.33 -10.66 5.93
C SER A 268 -10.67 -9.38 5.17
N GLU A 269 -11.93 -9.22 4.73
CA GLU A 269 -12.38 -8.04 3.99
C GLU A 269 -12.17 -6.74 4.77
N PHE A 270 -12.43 -6.78 6.08
CA PHE A 270 -12.24 -5.64 6.94
C PHE A 270 -10.76 -5.26 7.09
N LEU A 271 -9.87 -6.25 7.21
CA LEU A 271 -8.43 -6.00 7.28
C LEU A 271 -7.88 -5.43 5.97
N ILE A 272 -8.35 -5.91 4.82
CA ILE A 272 -7.99 -5.33 3.51
C ILE A 272 -8.37 -3.84 3.46
N GLY A 273 -9.54 -3.47 4.01
CA GLY A 273 -9.96 -2.07 4.12
C GLY A 273 -9.11 -1.20 5.05
N LEU A 274 -8.31 -1.79 5.95
CA LEU A 274 -7.39 -1.08 6.85
C LEU A 274 -5.96 -0.97 6.30
N GLU A 275 -5.64 -1.72 5.25
CA GLU A 275 -4.33 -1.67 4.63
C GLU A 275 -4.14 -0.40 3.80
N ASP A 276 -2.89 0.09 3.75
CA ASP A 276 -2.60 1.24 2.90
C ASP A 276 -2.61 0.75 1.45
N LYS A 277 -3.12 1.57 0.51
CA LYS A 277 -3.25 1.19 -0.92
C LYS A 277 -1.95 0.66 -1.56
N ILE A 278 -0.81 0.99 -0.98
CA ILE A 278 0.53 0.54 -1.40
C ILE A 278 0.73 -0.96 -1.11
N SER A 279 0.19 -1.48 -0.01
CA SER A 279 0.33 -2.89 0.39
C SER A 279 -0.47 -3.86 -0.52
N VAL A 280 -1.58 -3.40 -1.10
CA VAL A 280 -2.48 -4.22 -1.94
C VAL A 280 -1.85 -4.59 -3.28
N VAL A 281 -1.07 -3.69 -3.88
CA VAL A 281 -0.38 -3.94 -5.16
C VAL A 281 0.66 -5.06 -5.02
N GLN A 282 1.30 -5.19 -3.85
CA GLN A 282 2.42 -6.11 -3.65
C GLN A 282 1.99 -7.55 -3.32
N ARG A 283 0.85 -7.76 -2.64
CA ARG A 283 0.30 -9.12 -2.43
C ARG A 283 -0.14 -9.77 -3.74
N ASN A 284 -0.71 -9.00 -4.67
CA ASN A 284 -1.15 -9.52 -5.96
C ASN A 284 0.02 -9.98 -6.84
N VAL A 285 1.21 -9.41 -6.66
CA VAL A 285 2.43 -9.86 -7.37
C VAL A 285 2.96 -11.18 -6.79
N GLY A 286 2.77 -11.44 -5.50
CA GLY A 286 3.15 -12.70 -4.85
C GLY A 286 2.15 -13.85 -5.05
N ALA A 287 0.85 -13.56 -4.99
CA ALA A 287 -0.21 -14.56 -5.14
C ALA A 287 -0.33 -15.13 -6.57
N ALA A 288 0.04 -14.35 -7.59
CA ALA A 288 0.04 -14.80 -8.98
C ALA A 288 1.06 -15.94 -9.27
N GLN A 289 1.94 -16.31 -8.33
CA GLN A 289 2.96 -17.34 -8.53
C GLN A 289 2.71 -18.67 -7.81
N GLN A 290 1.68 -18.80 -6.97
CA GLN A 290 1.32 -20.09 -6.35
C GLN A 290 0.30 -20.90 -7.18
N GLY A 291 -0.19 -20.38 -8.30
CA GLY A 291 -1.17 -21.05 -9.17
C GLY A 291 -0.59 -21.77 -10.39
N SER A 292 0.73 -21.97 -10.50
CA SER A 292 1.35 -22.54 -11.71
C SER A 292 2.30 -23.72 -11.45
N THR A 293 1.96 -24.56 -10.46
CA THR A 293 2.55 -25.89 -10.29
C THR A 293 1.45 -26.95 -10.26
N SER A 294 0.98 -27.34 -11.44
CA SER A 294 0.35 -28.64 -11.71
C SER A 294 1.18 -29.26 -12.85
N GLU A 295 2.16 -30.09 -12.51
CA GLU A 295 2.12 -31.54 -12.74
C GLU A 295 1.83 -31.93 -14.19
N ASP A 296 2.89 -32.35 -14.89
CA ASP A 296 2.81 -33.29 -16.02
C ASP A 296 4.04 -34.23 -15.94
N PRO A 297 3.87 -35.52 -15.58
CA PRO A 297 4.92 -36.52 -15.71
C PRO A 297 4.67 -37.37 -16.95
N LEU A 298 5.34 -37.06 -18.07
CA LEU A 298 5.35 -37.93 -19.24
C LEU A 298 6.77 -38.44 -19.55
N LEU A 299 6.98 -39.67 -19.06
CA LEU A 299 7.51 -40.82 -19.79
C LEU A 299 8.73 -40.63 -20.69
N LEU A 300 9.87 -41.15 -20.22
CA LEU A 300 10.88 -41.74 -21.09
C LEU A 300 11.20 -43.16 -20.60
N LYS A 301 10.47 -44.12 -21.19
CA LYS A 301 10.88 -45.51 -21.35
C LYS A 301 10.85 -45.84 -22.84
N LYS A 302 12.01 -45.77 -23.49
CA LYS A 302 12.65 -46.81 -24.33
C LYS A 302 13.81 -46.19 -25.08
#